data_AF-A0A949ZZZ1-F1
#
_entry.id   AF-A0A949ZZZ1-F1
#
_cell.length_a   1.000
_cell.length_b   1.000
_cell.length_c   1.000
_cell.angle_alpha   90.00
_cell.angle_beta   90.00
_cell.angle_gamma   90.00
#
_symmetry.space_group_name_H-M   'P 1'
#
loop_
_entity.id
_entity.type
_entity.pdbx_description
1 polymer ?
#
loop_
_entity_poly.entity_id
_entity_poly.type
_entity_poly.pdbx_seq_one_letter_code
_entity_poly.pdbx_strand_id
1 'polypeptide(L)' 'MYVNNLGADDGDRVSQAYGPNYGRLAAIKTKYDPMNLFSRNHNVKPLREVAS' A
#
# COMPACT_ATOMS: atom_id res chain seq x y z
N MET A 1 1.27 -17.24 3.03
CA MET A 1 2.32 -16.61 2.20
C MET A 1 3.03 -15.57 3.05
N TYR A 2 4.36 -15.63 3.14
CA TYR A 2 5.19 -14.74 3.96
C TYR A 2 5.52 -13.46 3.14
N VAL A 3 5.33 -12.27 3.71
CA VAL A 3 5.44 -10.98 2.99
C VAL A 3 6.88 -10.68 2.54
N ASN A 4 7.89 -11.34 3.13
CA ASN A 4 9.30 -11.08 2.81
C ASN A 4 9.82 -11.78 1.53
N ASN A 5 8.98 -12.48 0.76
CA ASN A 5 9.41 -13.17 -0.46
C ASN A 5 8.74 -12.65 -1.75
N LEU A 6 8.19 -11.44 -1.72
CA LEU A 6 7.71 -10.79 -2.92
C LEU A 6 8.85 -9.87 -3.44
N GLY A 7 9.33 -10.17 -4.64
CA GLY A 7 10.26 -9.32 -5.36
C GLY A 7 9.62 -7.97 -5.62
N ALA A 8 10.44 -6.91 -5.60
CA ALA A 8 10.04 -5.51 -5.54
C ALA A 8 9.21 -4.95 -6.73
N ASP A 9 8.67 -5.79 -7.61
CA ASP A 9 8.22 -5.35 -8.94
C ASP A 9 6.73 -5.47 -9.26
N ASP A 10 5.87 -6.01 -8.39
CA ASP A 10 4.46 -6.17 -8.75
C ASP A 10 3.53 -5.35 -7.85
N GLY A 11 3.39 -4.06 -8.16
CA GLY A 11 2.39 -3.17 -7.54
C GLY A 11 0.95 -3.71 -7.59
N ASP A 12 0.62 -4.51 -8.61
CA ASP A 12 -0.69 -5.16 -8.77
C ASP A 12 -0.87 -6.42 -7.90
N ARG A 13 0.22 -7.03 -7.42
CA ARG A 13 0.17 -8.18 -6.49
C ARG A 13 0.07 -7.76 -5.02
N VAL A 14 0.32 -6.50 -4.69
CA VAL A 14 0.30 -6.02 -3.30
C VAL A 14 -1.11 -6.07 -2.70
N SER A 15 -2.16 -5.76 -3.46
CA SER A 15 -3.54 -5.85 -2.99
C SER A 15 -3.97 -7.30 -2.71
N GLN A 16 -3.56 -8.23 -3.58
CA GLN A 16 -3.83 -9.66 -3.42
C GLN A 16 -3.06 -10.26 -2.23
N ALA A 17 -1.83 -9.78 -1.97
CA ALA A 17 -1.02 -10.25 -0.85
C ALA A 17 -1.60 -9.85 0.52
N TYR A 18 -2.19 -8.66 0.63
CA TYR A 18 -2.80 -8.19 1.88
C TYR A 18 -4.29 -8.55 2.02
N GLY A 19 -4.96 -8.86 0.90
CA GLY A 19 -6.34 -9.31 0.87
C GLY A 19 -7.27 -8.36 1.65
N PRO A 20 -8.10 -8.86 2.58
CA PRO A 20 -9.02 -8.04 3.37
C PRO A 20 -8.37 -6.89 4.15
N ASN A 21 -7.08 -7.00 4.48
CA ASN A 21 -6.37 -5.99 5.27
C ASN A 21 -5.93 -4.77 4.44
N TYR A 22 -5.96 -4.85 3.11
CA TYR A 22 -5.48 -3.78 2.23
C TYR A 22 -6.20 -2.45 2.51
N GLY A 23 -7.53 -2.49 2.68
CA GLY A 23 -8.33 -1.29 2.96
C GLY A 23 -7.93 -0.59 4.27
N ARG A 24 -7.64 -1.37 5.33
CA ARG A 24 -7.18 -0.82 6.61
C ARG A 24 -5.79 -0.19 6.48
N LEU A 25 -4.89 -0.84 5.75
CA LEU A 25 -3.55 -0.30 5.50
C LEU A 25 -3.61 0.98 4.67
N ALA A 26 -4.47 1.05 3.66
CA ALA A 26 -4.67 2.24 2.85
C ALA A 26 -5.22 3.41 3.69
N ALA A 27 -6.18 3.15 4.60
CA ALA A 27 -6.69 4.19 5.51
C ALA A 27 -5.60 4.71 6.47
N ILE A 28 -4.77 3.83 7.01
CA ILE A 28 -3.62 4.22 7.85
C ILE A 28 -2.61 5.02 7.03
N LYS A 29 -2.25 4.56 5.83
CA LYS A 29 -1.33 5.25 4.91
C LYS A 29 -1.87 6.64 4.55
N THR A 30 -3.18 6.79 4.34
CA THR A 30 -3.82 8.09 4.09
C THR A 30 -3.61 9.06 5.25
N LYS A 31 -3.69 8.59 6.50
CA LYS A 31 -3.48 9.42 7.68
C LYS A 31 -2.01 9.85 7.89
N TYR A 32 -1.06 8.97 7.58
CA TYR A 32 0.34 9.16 7.96
C TYR A 32 1.31 9.43 6.80
N ASP A 33 0.96 9.05 5.57
CA ASP A 33 1.74 9.25 4.35
C ASP A 33 0.80 9.51 3.14
N PRO A 34 -0.02 10.58 3.18
CA PRO A 34 -0.99 10.89 2.12
C PRO A 34 -0.33 11.17 0.76
N MET A 35 0.91 11.67 0.75
CA MET A 35 1.69 11.92 -0.46
C MET A 35 2.42 10.68 -0.98
N ASN A 36 2.31 9.54 -0.28
CA ASN A 36 2.96 8.29 -0.62
C ASN A 36 4.49 8.45 -0.79
N LEU A 37 5.11 9.27 0.07
CA LEU A 37 6.55 9.57 0.07
C LEU A 37 7.37 8.30 0.29
N PHE A 38 6.87 7.39 1.14
CA PHE A 38 7.50 6.10 1.40
C PHE A 38 6.94 5.02 0.47
N SER A 39 7.37 5.04 -0.79
CA SER A 39 6.86 4.15 -1.85
C SER A 39 7.81 3.04 -2.30
N ARG A 40 9.08 3.04 -1.86
CA ARG A 40 10.07 2.01 -2.18
C ARG A 40 9.95 0.78 -1.26
N ASN A 41 8.79 0.14 -1.28
CA ASN A 41 8.47 -1.08 -0.52
C ASN A 41 7.29 -1.81 -1.20
N HIS A 42 6.74 -2.87 -0.57
CA HIS A 42 5.45 -3.46 -0.96
C HIS A 42 4.30 -2.47 -0.74
N ASN A 43 4.25 -1.48 -1.62
CA ASN A 43 3.59 -0.23 -1.33
C ASN A 43 2.07 -0.37 -1.36
N VAL A 44 1.43 0.00 -0.25
CA VAL A 44 0.00 0.27 -0.20
C VAL A 44 -0.20 1.74 -0.57
N LYS A 45 -0.97 2.01 -1.63
CA LYS A 45 -1.28 3.38 -2.02
C LYS A 45 -2.28 3.96 -1.00
N PRO A 46 -2.13 5.23 -0.58
CA PRO A 46 -3.17 5.90 0.19
C PRO A 46 -4.47 5.91 -0.61
N LEU A 47 -5.58 5.99 0.09
CA LEU A 47 -6.87 6.25 -0.55
C LEU A 47 -6.74 7.59 -1.27
N ARG A 48 -7.25 7.67 -2.51
CA ARG A 48 -7.28 8.92 -3.26
C ARG A 48 -8.07 9.94 -2.45
N GLU A 49 -7.37 10.81 -1.76
CA GLU A 49 -7.90 12.10 -1.34
C GLU A 49 -6.97 13.15 -1.92
N VAL A 50 -7.30 13.54 -3.15
CA VAL A 50 -6.77 14.75 -3.75
C VAL A 50 -7.40 15.88 -2.94
N ALA A 51 -6.69 16.35 -1.92
CA ALA A 51 -6.97 17.66 -1.37
C ALA A 51 -6.57 18.68 -2.44
N SER A 52 -7.59 19.31 -3.04
CA SER A 52 -7.47 20.51 -3.88
C SER A 52 -6.85 21.67 -3.11
#